data_AF-A0A1G3ZLM3-F1
#
_entry.id   AF-A0A1G3ZLM3-F1
#
_cell.length_a   1.000
_cell.length_b   1.000
_cell.length_c   1.000
_cell.angle_alpha   90.00
_cell.angle_beta   90.00
_cell.angle_gamma   90.00
#
_symmetry.space_group_name_H-M   'P 1'
#
loop_
_entity.id
_entity.type
_entity.pdbx_description
1 polymer ?
#
loop_
_entity_poly.entity_id
_entity_poly.type
_entity_poly.pdbx_seq_one_letter_code
_entity_poly.pdbx_strand_id
1 'polypeptide(L)'
;MGTVIELANGDLILPGYFNLHGATGEKKEQCGSGFFRSVDGGKTWGTFEVAFKDPPEGRDLPNNFNQAAYVVRADGSLVACARSDSVNLRSGKFLPQGNNLWFTESSDQGKTWASPKEAMIGGIGPAMVRMGQDKYLLVCGDREPIRKVKFYTSRNGRDFVFARYAPYQRTGGICDGAGTGGTQRILPLDAKRVYVIYYATDHRLKTFWNTYIEGCLLQLE
;
A
#
# COMPACT_ATOMS: atom_id res chain seq x y z
N MET A 1 7.11 0.89 -4.63
CA MET A 1 6.18 1.80 -3.92
C MET A 1 6.15 3.17 -4.61
N GLY A 2 4.99 3.84 -4.59
CA GLY A 2 4.70 5.12 -5.26
C GLY A 2 4.65 4.96 -6.78
N THR A 3 3.46 4.78 -7.36
CA THR A 3 3.24 5.10 -8.78
C THR A 3 2.47 6.40 -8.81
N VAL A 4 2.71 7.20 -9.84
CA VAL A 4 1.79 8.30 -10.16
C VAL A 4 0.46 7.66 -10.55
N ILE A 5 -0.63 8.23 -10.04
CA ILE A 5 -1.99 7.74 -10.30
C ILE A 5 -2.77 8.89 -10.92
N GLU A 6 -3.34 8.64 -12.08
CA GLU A 6 -4.25 9.56 -12.74
C GLU A 6 -5.66 9.38 -12.18
N LEU A 7 -6.27 10.47 -11.72
CA LEU A 7 -7.62 10.54 -11.20
C LEU A 7 -8.65 10.68 -12.34
N ALA A 8 -9.94 10.55 -12.01
CA ALA A 8 -11.01 10.63 -13.00
C ALA A 8 -11.12 12.00 -13.71
N ASN A 9 -10.70 13.10 -13.06
CA ASN A 9 -10.60 14.44 -13.68
C ASN A 9 -9.31 14.68 -14.48
N GLY A 10 -8.40 13.71 -14.56
CA GLY A 10 -7.09 13.89 -15.20
C GLY A 10 -6.02 14.51 -14.30
N ASP A 11 -6.31 14.81 -13.04
CA ASP A 11 -5.27 15.16 -12.06
C ASP A 11 -4.34 13.97 -11.86
N LEU A 12 -3.07 14.24 -11.55
CA LEU A 12 -2.12 13.22 -11.13
C LEU A 12 -1.88 13.32 -9.63
N ILE A 13 -1.88 12.19 -8.92
CA ILE A 13 -1.43 12.11 -7.53
C ILE A 13 -0.14 11.32 -7.40
N LEU A 14 0.75 11.80 -6.54
CA LEU A 14 1.99 11.16 -6.15
C LEU A 14 1.90 10.80 -4.66
N PRO A 15 1.63 9.51 -4.33
CA PRO A 15 1.57 9.03 -2.95
C PRO A 15 2.85 9.35 -2.17
N GLY A 16 2.69 9.84 -0.96
CA GLY A 16 3.78 10.21 -0.06
C GLY A 16 3.38 10.09 1.40
N TYR A 17 4.37 10.12 2.29
CA TYR A 17 4.13 10.21 3.72
C TYR A 17 5.26 10.94 4.43
N PHE A 18 4.93 11.56 5.56
CA PHE A 18 5.87 12.22 6.45
C PHE A 18 5.73 11.69 7.86
N ASN A 19 6.85 11.24 8.43
CA ASN A 19 6.91 10.80 9.81
C ASN A 19 7.17 12.00 10.74
N LEU A 20 6.43 12.05 11.85
CA LEU A 20 6.59 13.08 12.89
C LEU A 20 7.98 13.09 13.53
N HIS A 21 8.73 11.97 13.50
CA HIS A 21 10.04 11.85 14.15
C HIS A 21 11.17 12.68 13.52
N GLY A 22 10.95 13.33 12.37
CA GLY A 22 11.92 14.23 11.73
C GLY A 22 11.45 15.69 11.61
N ALA A 23 10.20 16.00 12.00
CA ALA A 23 9.65 17.35 11.88
C ALA A 23 10.03 18.18 13.12
N THR A 24 11.19 18.84 13.09
CA THR A 24 11.51 19.89 14.04
C THR A 24 10.77 21.17 13.63
N GLY A 25 9.58 21.41 14.17
CA GLY A 25 8.83 22.66 13.93
C GLY A 25 7.35 22.61 14.31
N GLU A 26 6.73 23.78 14.40
CA GLU A 26 5.33 24.00 14.82
C GLU A 26 4.28 23.51 13.81
N LYS A 27 4.67 23.17 12.58
CA LYS A 27 3.75 22.68 11.52
C LYS A 27 3.54 21.15 11.59
N LYS A 28 2.97 20.68 12.70
CA LYS A 28 2.58 19.27 12.89
C LYS A 28 1.39 18.84 12.00
N GLU A 29 0.65 19.80 11.45
CA GLU A 29 -0.67 19.58 10.83
C GLU A 29 -0.66 18.91 9.45
N GLN A 30 0.47 18.86 8.75
CA GLN A 30 0.60 18.23 7.42
C GLN A 30 1.48 16.97 7.44
N CYS A 31 1.63 16.32 8.59
CA CYS A 31 2.32 15.03 8.69
C CYS A 31 1.33 13.85 8.56
N GLY A 32 1.81 12.67 8.18
CA GLY A 32 0.99 11.47 7.99
C GLY A 32 1.10 10.89 6.59
N SER A 33 0.09 10.14 6.16
CA SER A 33 0.03 9.49 4.85
C SER A 33 -0.96 10.18 3.92
N GLY A 34 -0.54 10.41 2.68
CA GLY A 34 -1.23 11.31 1.76
C GLY A 34 -0.62 11.28 0.36
N PHE A 35 -0.69 12.41 -0.34
CA PHE A 35 -0.16 12.57 -1.68
C PHE A 35 0.13 14.03 -2.02
N PHE A 36 0.92 14.24 -3.08
CA PHE A 36 1.00 15.51 -3.79
C PHE A 36 0.13 15.44 -5.04
N ARG A 37 -0.48 16.56 -5.43
CA ARG A 37 -1.34 16.64 -6.61
C ARG A 37 -0.74 17.52 -7.69
N SER A 38 -0.87 17.10 -8.94
CA SER A 38 -0.64 17.91 -10.12
C SER A 38 -1.93 18.03 -10.91
N VAL A 39 -2.24 19.25 -11.35
CA VAL A 39 -3.41 19.58 -12.19
C VAL A 39 -2.99 19.97 -13.62
N ASP A 40 -1.70 19.82 -13.93
CA ASP A 40 -1.08 20.30 -15.19
C ASP A 40 -0.27 19.21 -15.91
N GLY A 41 -0.63 17.94 -15.68
CA GLY A 41 0.02 16.79 -16.31
C GLY A 41 1.41 16.47 -15.73
N GLY A 42 1.66 16.82 -14.48
CA GLY A 42 2.90 16.51 -13.76
C GLY A 42 4.00 17.55 -13.88
N LYS A 43 3.72 18.74 -14.45
CA LYS A 43 4.71 19.82 -14.60
C LYS A 43 4.98 20.50 -13.26
N THR A 44 3.94 20.73 -12.47
CA THR A 44 4.04 21.25 -11.10
C THR A 44 3.24 20.38 -10.13
N TRP A 45 3.64 20.42 -8.86
CA TRP A 45 3.03 19.66 -7.77
C TRP A 45 2.66 20.62 -6.64
N GLY A 46 1.43 20.50 -6.13
CA GLY A 46 0.91 21.30 -5.03
C GLY A 46 1.49 20.92 -3.67
N THR A 47 0.89 21.43 -2.60
CA THR A 47 1.23 21.03 -1.23
C THR A 47 0.79 19.60 -0.93
N PHE A 48 1.32 19.02 0.14
CA PHE A 48 0.90 17.70 0.60
C PHE A 48 -0.55 17.71 1.10
N GLU A 49 -1.36 16.78 0.57
CA GLU A 49 -2.74 16.53 0.98
C GLU A 49 -2.77 15.25 1.82
N VAL A 50 -3.31 15.34 3.05
CA VAL A 50 -3.41 14.18 3.96
C VAL A 50 -4.65 13.36 3.60
N ALA A 51 -4.46 12.07 3.31
CA ALA A 51 -5.57 11.14 3.07
C ALA A 51 -5.99 10.41 4.34
N PHE A 52 -5.02 10.06 5.19
CA PHE A 52 -5.27 9.31 6.40
C PHE A 52 -5.24 10.22 7.62
N LYS A 53 -6.42 10.58 8.12
CA LYS A 53 -6.56 11.25 9.42
C LYS A 53 -5.92 10.41 10.53
N ASP A 54 -5.05 11.05 11.32
CA ASP A 54 -4.31 10.39 12.41
C ASP A 54 -4.34 11.28 13.68
N PRO A 55 -4.88 10.81 14.82
CA PRO A 55 -5.47 9.49 15.04
C PRO A 55 -6.79 9.29 14.28
N PRO A 56 -7.10 8.04 13.87
CA PRO A 56 -8.42 7.70 13.36
C PRO A 56 -9.48 7.89 14.45
N GLU A 57 -10.73 8.05 14.02
CA GLU A 57 -11.86 8.21 14.94
C GLU A 57 -11.97 7.04 15.93
N GLY A 58 -12.21 7.36 17.20
CA GLY A 58 -12.27 6.36 18.28
C GLY A 58 -10.90 5.89 18.80
N ARG A 59 -9.79 6.50 18.39
CA ARG A 59 -8.46 6.27 18.97
C ARG A 59 -7.87 7.54 19.57
N ASP A 60 -7.26 7.40 20.75
CA ASP A 60 -6.60 8.50 21.46
C ASP A 60 -5.15 8.73 21.01
N LEU A 61 -4.56 7.75 20.31
CA LEU A 61 -3.15 7.73 19.96
C LEU A 61 -2.94 7.57 18.45
N PRO A 62 -1.90 8.22 17.88
CA PRO A 62 -1.58 8.08 16.46
C PRO A 62 -1.28 6.64 16.05
N ASN A 63 -1.79 6.28 14.88
CA ASN A 63 -1.46 5.05 14.20
C ASN A 63 -0.15 5.14 13.39
N ASN A 64 0.36 6.34 13.11
CA ASN A 64 1.55 6.57 12.29
C ASN A 64 1.41 5.91 10.90
N PHE A 65 0.39 6.32 10.16
CA PHE A 65 0.20 5.87 8.78
C PHE A 65 1.37 6.31 7.90
N ASN A 66 1.88 5.39 7.07
CA ASN A 66 3.03 5.66 6.21
C ASN A 66 2.77 5.29 4.73
N GLN A 67 3.47 4.30 4.20
CA GLN A 67 3.35 3.76 2.86
C GLN A 67 1.89 3.46 2.51
N ALA A 68 1.34 4.19 1.55
CA ALA A 68 -0.01 4.00 1.05
C ALA A 68 -0.05 3.68 -0.45
N ALA A 69 -1.05 2.88 -0.83
CA ALA A 69 -1.47 2.64 -2.19
C ALA A 69 -2.86 3.26 -2.41
N TYR A 70 -3.14 3.66 -3.65
CA TYR A 70 -4.44 4.19 -4.04
C TYR A 70 -4.92 3.48 -5.30
N VAL A 71 -6.23 3.44 -5.49
CA VAL A 71 -6.87 3.00 -6.73
C VAL A 71 -8.09 3.85 -7.02
N VAL A 72 -8.29 4.17 -8.30
CA VAL A 72 -9.50 4.83 -8.81
C VAL A 72 -10.52 3.77 -9.19
N ARG A 73 -11.73 3.85 -8.64
CA ARG A 73 -12.86 2.97 -8.94
C ARG A 73 -13.54 3.34 -10.25
N ALA A 74 -14.41 2.45 -10.73
CA ALA A 74 -15.25 2.66 -11.93
C ALA A 74 -16.06 3.95 -11.89
N ASP A 75 -16.58 4.32 -10.72
CA ASP A 75 -17.35 5.55 -10.49
C ASP A 75 -16.50 6.81 -10.29
N GLY A 76 -15.17 6.69 -10.40
CA GLY A 76 -14.23 7.79 -10.17
C GLY A 76 -13.89 8.07 -8.71
N SER A 77 -14.52 7.38 -7.75
CA SER A 77 -14.13 7.46 -6.34
C SER A 77 -12.78 6.78 -6.09
N LEU A 78 -12.13 7.15 -4.99
CA LEU A 78 -10.81 6.65 -4.60
C LEU A 78 -10.93 5.72 -3.41
N VAL A 79 -10.11 4.67 -3.43
CA VAL A 79 -9.78 3.89 -2.24
C VAL A 79 -8.28 4.00 -2.00
N ALA A 80 -7.93 4.31 -0.76
CA ALA A 80 -6.56 4.29 -0.29
C ALA A 80 -6.37 3.18 0.74
N CYS A 81 -5.19 2.56 0.74
CA CYS A 81 -4.78 1.54 1.69
C CYS A 81 -3.40 1.90 2.24
N ALA A 82 -3.28 2.12 3.54
CA ALA A 82 -2.02 2.46 4.21
C ALA A 82 -1.55 1.35 5.14
N ARG A 83 -0.22 1.18 5.15
CA ARG A 83 0.47 0.51 6.26
C ARG A 83 0.40 1.40 7.50
N SER A 84 0.15 0.76 8.64
CA SER A 84 0.26 1.36 9.97
C SER A 84 1.56 0.93 10.64
N ASP A 85 2.30 1.87 11.24
CA ASP A 85 3.42 1.59 12.14
C ASP A 85 3.02 1.75 13.61
N SER A 86 1.71 1.63 13.89
CA SER A 86 1.10 1.62 15.21
C SER A 86 1.57 0.43 16.02
N VAL A 87 2.78 0.53 16.55
CA VAL A 87 3.35 -0.48 17.41
C VAL A 87 3.52 0.09 18.80
N ASN A 88 2.45 -0.05 19.59
CA ASN A 88 2.44 0.19 21.04
C ASN A 88 3.28 1.39 21.51
N LEU A 89 2.75 2.61 21.35
CA LEU A 89 3.30 3.80 22.00
C LEU A 89 3.42 3.65 23.54
N ARG A 90 2.81 2.63 24.15
CA ARG A 90 2.94 2.30 25.58
C ARG A 90 4.14 1.43 25.96
N SER A 91 4.76 0.68 25.04
CA SER A 91 5.84 -0.28 25.39
C SER A 91 7.17 -0.05 24.66
N GLY A 92 7.22 0.85 23.67
CA GLY A 92 8.44 1.17 22.93
C GLY A 92 9.06 -0.01 22.16
N LYS A 93 8.34 -1.13 22.02
CA LYS A 93 8.81 -2.35 21.35
C LYS A 93 7.96 -2.66 20.13
N PHE A 94 8.63 -2.96 19.01
CA PHE A 94 8.00 -3.48 17.80
C PHE A 94 7.34 -4.86 18.05
N LEU A 95 6.03 -4.90 18.33
CA LEU A 95 5.21 -6.10 18.21
C LEU A 95 4.75 -6.31 16.75
N PRO A 96 5.04 -7.47 16.15
CA PRO A 96 4.56 -7.82 14.80
C PRO A 96 3.02 -7.92 14.72
N GLN A 97 2.39 -8.36 15.80
CA GLN A 97 0.94 -8.57 15.92
C GLN A 97 0.19 -7.24 16.06
N GLY A 98 -0.89 -7.06 15.28
CA GLY A 98 -1.76 -5.87 15.35
C GLY A 98 -1.49 -4.77 14.31
N ASN A 99 -0.66 -5.01 13.31
CA ASN A 99 -0.37 -4.04 12.24
C ASN A 99 -1.13 -4.38 10.95
N ASN A 100 -2.45 -4.34 11.03
CA ASN A 100 -3.28 -4.48 9.85
C ASN A 100 -3.14 -3.24 8.95
N LEU A 101 -3.43 -3.43 7.67
CA LEU A 101 -3.64 -2.36 6.73
C LEU A 101 -4.93 -1.60 7.08
N TRP A 102 -4.92 -0.30 6.79
CA TRP A 102 -6.05 0.59 7.00
C TRP A 102 -6.51 1.17 5.69
N PHE A 103 -7.82 1.38 5.56
CA PHE A 103 -8.45 1.88 4.35
C PHE A 103 -9.18 3.18 4.62
N THR A 104 -9.15 4.08 3.65
CA THR A 104 -10.03 5.25 3.58
C THR A 104 -10.49 5.45 2.14
N GLU A 105 -11.55 6.22 1.97
CA GLU A 105 -12.21 6.42 0.69
C GLU A 105 -12.50 7.91 0.48
N SER A 106 -12.51 8.33 -0.79
CA SER A 106 -12.88 9.68 -1.20
C SER A 106 -13.83 9.60 -2.40
N SER A 107 -14.94 10.33 -2.35
CA SER A 107 -15.90 10.43 -3.45
C SER A 107 -15.74 11.72 -4.28
N ASP A 108 -14.79 12.59 -3.91
CA ASP A 108 -14.60 13.92 -4.48
C ASP A 108 -13.17 14.14 -5.01
N GLN A 109 -12.57 13.05 -5.51
CA GLN A 109 -11.26 13.05 -6.17
C GLN A 109 -10.11 13.38 -5.21
N GLY A 110 -10.24 12.94 -3.96
CA GLY A 110 -9.23 13.07 -2.93
C GLY A 110 -9.25 14.39 -2.17
N LYS A 111 -10.28 15.23 -2.36
CA LYS A 111 -10.38 16.51 -1.63
C LYS A 111 -10.80 16.30 -0.18
N THR A 112 -11.70 15.35 0.06
CA THR A 112 -12.09 14.91 1.40
C THR A 112 -12.03 13.38 1.51
N TRP A 113 -11.81 12.90 2.72
CA TRP A 113 -11.58 11.49 3.01
C TRP A 113 -12.43 11.04 4.20
N ALA A 114 -12.97 9.83 4.12
CA ALA A 114 -13.66 9.20 5.24
C ALA A 114 -12.70 8.88 6.39
N SER A 115 -13.23 8.72 7.61
CA SER A 115 -12.46 8.20 8.76
C SER A 115 -11.81 6.86 8.40
N PRO A 116 -10.48 6.69 8.54
CA PRO A 116 -9.80 5.44 8.21
C PRO A 116 -10.31 4.25 9.03
N LYS A 117 -10.41 3.07 8.40
CA LYS A 117 -10.89 1.82 9.01
C LYS A 117 -9.88 0.70 8.84
N GLU A 118 -9.70 -0.10 9.88
CA GLU A 118 -8.82 -1.26 9.88
C GLU A 118 -9.43 -2.42 9.06
N ALA A 119 -8.66 -3.04 8.16
CA ALA A 119 -9.17 -4.08 7.25
C ALA A 119 -8.86 -5.52 7.66
N MET A 120 -8.33 -5.76 8.86
CA MET A 120 -7.92 -7.09 9.33
C MET A 120 -6.97 -7.84 8.37
N ILE A 121 -6.26 -7.10 7.52
CA ILE A 121 -5.23 -7.61 6.61
C ILE A 121 -3.87 -7.25 7.21
N GLY A 122 -3.19 -8.19 7.86
CA GLY A 122 -1.83 -7.97 8.37
C GLY A 122 -0.88 -7.69 7.21
N GLY A 123 -0.29 -6.49 7.12
CA GLY A 123 0.43 -6.13 5.90
C GLY A 123 1.43 -4.97 5.98
N ILE A 124 2.35 -4.95 5.01
CA ILE A 124 3.29 -3.85 4.73
C ILE A 124 3.45 -3.62 3.23
N GLY A 125 3.83 -2.40 2.86
CA GLY A 125 4.12 -2.03 1.48
C GLY A 125 2.96 -2.35 0.53
N PRO A 126 1.73 -1.88 0.82
CA PRO A 126 0.60 -2.15 -0.06
C PRO A 126 0.84 -1.57 -1.46
N ALA A 127 0.35 -2.28 -2.47
CA ALA A 127 0.24 -1.84 -3.85
C ALA A 127 -1.12 -2.29 -4.39
N MET A 128 -1.81 -1.43 -5.13
CA MET A 128 -3.16 -1.70 -5.63
C MET A 128 -3.25 -1.41 -7.12
N VAL A 129 -4.13 -2.14 -7.81
CA VAL A 129 -4.51 -1.81 -9.18
C VAL A 129 -5.95 -2.23 -9.47
N ARG A 130 -6.63 -1.45 -10.32
CA ARG A 130 -7.90 -1.83 -10.94
C ARG A 130 -7.63 -2.42 -12.32
N MET A 131 -8.32 -3.51 -12.65
CA MET A 131 -8.37 -4.09 -13.99
C MET A 131 -9.84 -4.16 -14.43
N GLY A 132 -10.17 -3.59 -15.59
CA GLY A 132 -11.55 -3.51 -16.04
C GLY A 132 -12.44 -2.66 -15.12
N GLN A 133 -13.72 -3.02 -15.02
CA GLN A 133 -14.73 -2.28 -14.26
C GLN A 133 -14.77 -2.69 -12.77
N ASP A 134 -14.68 -3.99 -12.50
CA ASP A 134 -15.01 -4.59 -11.21
C ASP A 134 -13.89 -5.48 -10.65
N LYS A 135 -12.66 -5.43 -11.15
CA LYS A 135 -11.57 -6.27 -10.61
C LYS A 135 -10.47 -5.43 -10.02
N TYR A 136 -10.08 -5.78 -8.82
CA TYR A 136 -9.03 -5.10 -8.08
C TYR A 136 -8.06 -6.11 -7.51
N LEU A 137 -6.77 -5.80 -7.58
CA LEU A 137 -5.71 -6.57 -6.95
C LEU A 137 -5.05 -5.68 -5.89
N LEU A 138 -4.94 -6.20 -4.69
CA LEU A 138 -4.08 -5.68 -3.63
C LEU A 138 -2.93 -6.68 -3.46
N VAL A 139 -1.71 -6.15 -3.46
CA VAL A 139 -0.52 -6.91 -3.11
C VAL A 139 0.12 -6.25 -1.91
N CYS A 140 0.50 -7.06 -0.92
CA CYS A 140 1.25 -6.58 0.24
C CYS A 140 2.21 -7.64 0.74
N GLY A 141 3.20 -7.20 1.49
CA GLY A 141 4.03 -8.07 2.29
C GLY A 141 3.33 -8.50 3.56
N ASP A 142 3.53 -9.75 3.96
CA ASP A 142 3.12 -10.28 5.22
C ASP A 142 3.99 -9.72 6.35
N ARG A 143 3.41 -9.60 7.54
CA ARG A 143 4.11 -9.19 8.77
C ARG A 143 4.43 -10.35 9.71
N GLU A 144 4.10 -11.58 9.30
CA GLU A 144 4.51 -12.79 9.99
C GLU A 144 6.05 -12.97 10.01
N PRO A 145 6.62 -13.77 10.94
CA PRO A 145 8.07 -13.96 11.08
C PRO A 145 8.77 -14.31 9.76
N ILE A 146 8.13 -15.17 8.95
CA ILE A 146 8.53 -15.45 7.58
C ILE A 146 7.65 -14.59 6.66
N ARG A 147 8.13 -13.39 6.37
CA ARG A 147 7.38 -12.42 5.57
C ARG A 147 7.23 -12.92 4.14
N LYS A 148 5.99 -13.17 3.70
CA LYS A 148 5.66 -13.57 2.32
C LYS A 148 4.97 -12.44 1.57
N VAL A 149 4.82 -12.53 0.27
CA VAL A 149 4.01 -11.63 -0.54
C VAL A 149 2.64 -12.26 -0.69
N LYS A 150 1.60 -11.48 -0.39
CA LYS A 150 0.20 -11.89 -0.40
C LYS A 150 -0.54 -11.16 -1.50
N PHE A 151 -1.36 -11.90 -2.24
CA PHE A 151 -2.28 -11.39 -3.23
C PHE A 151 -3.70 -11.45 -2.66
N TYR A 152 -4.42 -10.35 -2.81
CA TYR A 152 -5.83 -10.24 -2.47
C TYR A 152 -6.60 -9.71 -3.67
N THR A 153 -7.81 -10.23 -3.88
CA THR A 153 -8.70 -9.77 -4.96
C THR A 153 -9.95 -9.14 -4.38
N SER A 154 -10.51 -8.16 -5.08
CA SER A 154 -11.79 -7.55 -4.71
C SER A 154 -12.62 -7.25 -5.95
N ARG A 155 -13.95 -7.24 -5.77
CA ARG A 155 -14.92 -6.82 -6.80
C ARG A 155 -15.28 -5.34 -6.76
N ASN A 156 -15.02 -4.68 -5.64
CA ASN A 156 -15.38 -3.28 -5.39
C ASN A 156 -14.19 -2.43 -4.94
N GLY A 157 -13.00 -3.01 -4.85
CA GLY A 157 -11.80 -2.32 -4.43
C GLY A 157 -11.76 -1.98 -2.94
N ARG A 158 -12.66 -2.55 -2.12
CA ARG A 158 -12.70 -2.40 -0.65
C ARG A 158 -12.58 -3.73 0.06
N ASP A 159 -13.43 -4.66 -0.35
CA ASP A 159 -13.58 -5.95 0.32
C ASP A 159 -12.62 -6.93 -0.35
N PHE A 160 -11.41 -6.97 0.19
CA PHE A 160 -10.30 -7.77 -0.32
C PHE A 160 -10.29 -9.15 0.32
N VAL A 161 -10.39 -10.18 -0.52
CA VAL A 161 -10.31 -11.57 -0.12
C VAL A 161 -8.93 -12.11 -0.46
N PHE A 162 -8.32 -12.84 0.48
CA PHE A 162 -7.03 -13.48 0.24
C PHE A 162 -7.14 -14.47 -0.92
N ALA A 163 -6.29 -14.31 -1.92
CA ALA A 163 -6.22 -15.22 -3.05
C ALA A 163 -5.13 -16.26 -2.87
N ARG A 164 -3.87 -15.83 -2.70
CA ARG A 164 -2.71 -16.72 -2.55
C ARG A 164 -1.46 -15.97 -2.12
N TYR A 165 -0.43 -16.73 -1.77
CA TYR A 165 0.94 -16.23 -1.71
C TYR A 165 1.60 -16.20 -3.10
N ALA A 166 2.62 -15.35 -3.24
CA ALA A 166 3.55 -15.40 -4.37
C ALA A 166 4.18 -16.81 -4.51
N PRO A 167 4.50 -17.24 -5.75
CA PRO A 167 4.91 -18.62 -6.02
C PRO A 167 6.35 -18.97 -5.63
N TYR A 168 7.28 -18.02 -5.54
CA TYR A 168 8.69 -18.28 -5.18
C TYR A 168 9.35 -19.40 -6.01
N GLN A 169 9.32 -19.28 -7.34
CA GLN A 169 9.77 -20.35 -8.25
C GLN A 169 11.25 -20.66 -8.06
N ARG A 170 12.10 -19.64 -7.87
CA ARG A 170 13.55 -19.80 -7.64
C ARG A 170 13.88 -20.80 -6.52
N THR A 171 13.07 -20.79 -5.48
CA THR A 171 13.29 -21.52 -4.22
C THR A 171 12.30 -22.69 -4.09
N GLY A 172 11.58 -23.06 -5.16
CA GLY A 172 10.63 -24.16 -5.15
C GLY A 172 9.43 -23.94 -4.22
N GLY A 173 8.97 -22.69 -4.07
CA GLY A 173 7.86 -22.32 -3.19
C GLY A 173 8.26 -21.86 -1.79
N ILE A 174 9.54 -21.93 -1.44
CA ILE A 174 10.04 -21.55 -0.11
C ILE A 174 10.38 -20.06 -0.09
N CYS A 175 9.92 -19.32 0.91
CA CYS A 175 10.32 -17.93 1.09
C CYS A 175 11.15 -17.83 2.37
N ASP A 176 12.44 -17.49 2.27
CA ASP A 176 13.28 -17.22 3.45
C ASP A 176 12.98 -15.83 4.05
N GLY A 177 12.19 -15.01 3.35
CA GLY A 177 11.66 -13.72 3.78
C GLY A 177 11.53 -12.73 2.62
N ALA A 178 10.55 -11.82 2.68
CA ALA A 178 10.34 -10.76 1.70
C ALA A 178 10.78 -9.38 2.21
N GLY A 179 11.66 -9.33 3.22
CA GLY A 179 12.13 -8.09 3.83
C GLY A 179 10.98 -7.16 4.26
N THR A 180 10.99 -5.91 3.81
CA THR A 180 9.94 -4.91 4.07
C THR A 180 8.67 -5.02 3.21
N GLY A 181 8.43 -6.15 2.55
CA GLY A 181 7.09 -6.46 2.04
C GLY A 181 6.97 -6.74 0.56
N GLY A 182 8.10 -6.97 -0.09
CA GLY A 182 8.16 -7.75 -1.32
C GLY A 182 7.68 -7.07 -2.60
N THR A 183 6.65 -6.22 -2.66
CA THR A 183 6.15 -5.78 -3.99
C THR A 183 6.82 -4.51 -4.51
N GLN A 184 7.56 -4.64 -5.60
CA GLN A 184 8.20 -3.53 -6.28
C GLN A 184 7.20 -2.81 -7.19
N ARG A 185 6.49 -3.58 -8.03
CA ARG A 185 5.54 -3.06 -9.05
C ARG A 185 4.45 -4.05 -9.42
N ILE A 186 3.32 -3.50 -9.85
CA ILE A 186 2.21 -4.20 -10.49
C ILE A 186 2.07 -3.60 -11.89
N LEU A 187 2.11 -4.43 -12.94
CA LEU A 187 2.06 -4.00 -14.33
C LEU A 187 0.81 -4.61 -14.99
N PRO A 188 -0.30 -3.86 -15.08
CA PRO A 188 -1.45 -4.29 -15.86
C PRO A 188 -1.04 -4.55 -17.31
N LEU A 189 -1.35 -5.72 -17.83
CA LEU A 189 -1.13 -6.07 -19.23
C LEU A 189 -2.41 -5.91 -20.04
N ASP A 190 -3.54 -6.26 -19.45
CA ASP A 190 -4.89 -6.01 -19.97
C ASP A 190 -5.94 -6.09 -18.85
N ALA A 191 -7.22 -6.17 -19.22
CA ALA A 191 -8.36 -6.23 -18.30
C ALA A 191 -8.41 -7.48 -17.39
N LYS A 192 -7.59 -8.51 -17.64
CA LYS A 192 -7.55 -9.76 -16.86
C LYS A 192 -6.16 -10.16 -16.42
N ARG A 193 -5.10 -9.66 -17.05
CA ARG A 193 -3.73 -10.07 -16.82
C ARG A 193 -2.90 -8.96 -16.22
N VAL A 194 -2.08 -9.34 -15.24
CA VAL A 194 -1.17 -8.44 -14.55
C VAL A 194 0.13 -9.14 -14.24
N TYR A 195 1.26 -8.48 -14.47
CA TYR A 195 2.56 -8.96 -14.05
C TYR A 195 2.95 -8.30 -12.73
N VAL A 196 3.18 -9.09 -11.69
CA VAL A 196 3.59 -8.59 -10.38
C VAL A 196 5.08 -8.83 -10.22
N ILE A 197 5.84 -7.77 -9.94
CA ILE A 197 7.27 -7.83 -9.64
C ILE A 197 7.46 -7.67 -8.14
N TYR A 198 8.14 -8.62 -7.54
CA TYR A 198 8.44 -8.62 -6.12
C TYR A 198 9.89 -9.04 -5.84
N TYR A 199 10.35 -8.84 -4.62
CA TYR A 199 11.65 -9.32 -4.14
C TYR A 199 11.47 -10.27 -2.97
N ALA A 200 12.44 -11.15 -2.81
CA ALA A 200 12.51 -12.11 -1.73
C ALA A 200 13.97 -12.40 -1.37
N THR A 201 14.16 -13.08 -0.25
CA THR A 201 15.43 -13.54 0.26
C THR A 201 15.59 -15.02 -0.08
N ASP A 202 16.81 -15.39 -0.46
CA ASP A 202 17.30 -16.75 -0.65
C ASP A 202 18.68 -16.82 -0.01
N HIS A 203 18.80 -17.49 1.15
CA HIS A 203 20.05 -17.52 1.92
C HIS A 203 21.23 -18.16 1.18
N ARG A 204 20.97 -18.87 0.07
CA ARG A 204 22.02 -19.46 -0.79
C ARG A 204 22.73 -18.40 -1.65
N LEU A 205 22.15 -17.20 -1.78
CA LEU A 205 22.74 -16.08 -2.52
C LEU A 205 23.88 -15.44 -1.72
N LYS A 206 24.91 -14.95 -2.43
CA LYS A 206 26.05 -14.22 -1.83
C LYS A 206 25.97 -12.70 -2.01
N THR A 207 24.79 -12.17 -2.25
CA THR A 207 24.52 -10.72 -2.37
C THR A 207 24.42 -10.07 -0.99
N PHE A 208 24.59 -8.75 -0.91
CA PHE A 208 24.61 -7.98 0.35
C PHE A 208 23.41 -8.24 1.31
N TRP A 209 22.22 -8.54 0.79
CA TRP A 209 21.04 -8.90 1.61
C TRP A 209 20.47 -10.29 1.30
N ASN A 210 21.21 -11.14 0.57
CA ASN A 210 20.71 -12.42 0.07
C ASN A 210 19.38 -12.27 -0.73
N THR A 211 19.14 -11.12 -1.35
CA THR A 211 17.88 -10.81 -2.03
C THR A 211 17.94 -11.07 -3.53
N TYR A 212 16.79 -11.41 -4.10
CA TYR A 212 16.57 -11.50 -5.54
C TYR A 212 15.24 -10.84 -5.92
N ILE A 213 15.11 -10.46 -7.19
CA ILE A 213 13.85 -10.01 -7.79
C ILE A 213 13.22 -11.20 -8.52
N GLU A 214 11.91 -11.34 -8.41
CA GLU A 214 11.10 -12.31 -9.13
C GLU A 214 9.80 -11.64 -9.58
N GLY A 215 9.06 -12.31 -10.45
CA GLY A 215 7.71 -11.90 -10.75
C GLY A 215 6.85 -13.07 -11.19
N CYS A 216 5.55 -12.83 -11.23
CA CYS A 216 4.60 -13.78 -11.77
C CYS A 216 3.51 -13.08 -12.58
N LEU A 217 3.04 -13.77 -13.61
CA LEU A 217 1.84 -13.41 -14.33
C LEU A 217 0.63 -13.93 -13.54
N LEU A 218 -0.28 -13.02 -13.19
CA LEU A 218 -1.57 -13.35 -12.60
C LEU A 218 -2.65 -13.13 -13.66
N GLN A 219 -3.58 -14.08 -13.75
CA GLN A 219 -4.82 -13.95 -14.50
C GLN A 219 -5.98 -13.92 -13.51
N LEU A 220 -6.80 -12.87 -13.55
CA LEU A 220 -7.94 -12.69 -12.66
C LEU A 220 -9.23 -13.10 -13.36
N GLU A 221 -9.96 -14.04 -12.74
CA GLU A 221 -11.21 -14.60 -13.24
C GLU A 221 -12.40 -13.63 -13.15
#